data_AF-A0A4Z0QZW5-F1
#
_entry.id   AF-A0A4Z0QZW5-F1
#
_cell.length_a   1.000
_cell.length_b   1.000
_cell.length_c   1.000
_cell.angle_alpha   90.00
_cell.angle_beta   90.00
_cell.angle_gamma   90.00
#
_symmetry.space_group_name_H-M   'P 1'
#
loop_
_entity.id
_entity.type
_entity.pdbx_description
1 polymer ?
#
loop_
_entity_poly.entity_id
_entity_poly.type
_entity_poly.pdbx_seq_one_letter_code
_entity_poly.pdbx_strand_id
1 'polypeptide(L)'
;MLEFAERTLTVKIDTSKCDTCETKACADACKKYARGILGIDDQGRASVAHLNTEEILRLGTECLACELACRTSGNNAITIDIPIKGLDEYMQKRQ
;
A
#
# COMPACT_ATOMS: atom_id res chain seq x y z
N MET A 1 3.02 12.34 2.68
CA MET A 1 1.88 11.41 2.57
C MET A 1 1.69 11.09 1.10
N LEU A 2 1.74 9.81 0.74
CA LEU A 2 1.44 9.29 -0.59
C LEU A 2 0.12 8.52 -0.50
N GLU A 3 -0.79 8.74 -1.44
CA GLU A 3 -2.07 8.04 -1.51
C GLU A 3 -2.36 7.67 -2.96
N PHE A 4 -2.80 6.43 -3.18
CA PHE A 4 -3.26 5.97 -4.49
C PHE A 4 -4.31 4.87 -4.33
N ALA A 5 -5.17 4.74 -5.34
CA ALA A 5 -6.22 3.72 -5.38
C ALA A 5 -5.79 2.53 -6.25
N GLU A 6 -6.14 1.32 -5.82
CA GLU A 6 -6.27 0.15 -6.69
C GLU A 6 -7.76 -0.02 -7.06
N ARG A 7 -8.19 -1.21 -7.54
CA ARG A 7 -9.55 -1.38 -8.07
C ARG A 7 -10.63 -1.28 -7.00
N THR A 8 -10.36 -1.76 -5.80
CA THR A 8 -11.32 -1.92 -4.70
C THR A 8 -10.81 -1.39 -3.36
N LEU A 9 -9.53 -1.00 -3.28
CA LEU A 9 -8.89 -0.51 -2.07
C LEU A 9 -8.10 0.78 -2.30
N THR A 10 -7.80 1.47 -1.20
CA THR A 10 -6.94 2.65 -1.20
C THR A 10 -5.70 2.39 -0.35
N VAL A 11 -4.53 2.68 -0.88
CA VAL A 11 -3.24 2.57 -0.17
C VAL A 11 -2.81 3.96 0.29
N LYS A 12 -2.57 4.10 1.60
CA LYS A 12 -2.07 5.32 2.23
C LYS A 12 -0.70 5.05 2.82
N ILE A 13 0.26 5.92 2.53
CA ILE A 13 1.64 5.77 2.99
C ILE A 13 2.11 7.08 3.63
N ASP A 14 2.46 6.98 4.91
CA ASP A 14 3.16 8.05 5.62
C ASP A 14 4.64 8.06 5.23
N THR A 15 4.94 8.76 4.13
CA THR A 15 6.30 8.86 3.58
C THR A 15 7.30 9.51 4.53
N SER A 16 6.88 10.23 5.58
CA SER A 16 7.81 10.80 6.57
C SER A 16 8.52 9.72 7.39
N LYS A 17 7.86 8.58 7.60
CA LYS A 17 8.45 7.41 8.27
C LYS A 17 9.41 6.64 7.36
N CYS A 18 9.42 6.92 6.06
CA CYS A 18 10.32 6.25 5.14
C CYS A 18 11.75 6.77 5.24
N ASP A 19 11.97 8.02 5.65
CA ASP A 19 13.31 8.64 5.67
C ASP A 19 14.31 7.86 6.53
N THR A 20 13.85 7.26 7.62
CA THR A 20 14.65 6.43 8.54
C THR A 20 14.48 4.93 8.34
N CYS A 21 13.70 4.50 7.35
CA CYS A 21 13.44 3.07 7.10
C CYS A 21 14.61 2.46 6.33
N GLU A 22 15.43 1.62 6.95
CA GLU A 22 16.61 1.04 6.26
C GLU A 22 16.24 -0.09 5.29
N THR A 23 15.25 -0.91 5.66
CA THR A 23 14.95 -2.15 4.94
C THR A 23 14.21 -1.93 3.64
N LYS A 24 13.37 -0.89 3.57
CA LYS A 24 12.42 -0.64 2.47
C LYS A 24 11.63 -1.90 2.05
N ALA A 25 11.36 -2.79 3.01
CA ALA A 25 10.87 -4.15 2.76
C ALA A 25 9.54 -4.18 1.98
N CYS A 26 8.75 -3.11 2.03
CA CYS A 26 7.50 -2.99 1.27
C CYS A 26 7.71 -3.03 -0.26
N ALA A 27 8.78 -2.41 -0.78
CA ALA A 27 9.07 -2.41 -2.22
C ALA A 27 9.52 -3.81 -2.69
N ASP A 28 10.40 -4.46 -1.93
CA ASP A 28 10.82 -5.84 -2.20
C ASP A 28 9.65 -6.82 -2.12
N ALA A 29 8.76 -6.66 -1.13
CA ALA A 29 7.56 -7.46 -1.02
C ALA A 29 6.61 -7.24 -2.20
N CYS A 30 6.40 -5.99 -2.64
CA CYS A 30 5.56 -5.69 -3.80
C CYS A 30 6.12 -6.32 -5.09
N LYS A 31 7.45 -6.32 -5.26
CA LYS A 31 8.11 -6.96 -6.40
C LYS A 31 8.05 -8.49 -6.34
N LYS A 32 8.21 -9.08 -5.15
CA LYS A 32 8.26 -10.54 -4.97
C LYS A 32 6.88 -11.21 -5.04
N TYR A 33 5.87 -10.58 -4.45
CA TYR A 33 4.54 -11.19 -4.26
C TYR A 33 3.47 -10.62 -5.21
N ALA A 34 3.76 -9.51 -5.91
CA ALA A 34 2.84 -8.86 -6.82
C ALA A 34 3.55 -8.43 -8.11
N ARG A 35 3.26 -7.21 -8.60
CA ARG A 35 3.74 -6.68 -9.88
C ARG A 35 4.79 -5.58 -9.73
N GLY A 36 5.24 -5.30 -8.50
CA GLY A 36 6.25 -4.26 -8.25
C GLY A 36 5.78 -2.83 -8.53
N ILE A 37 4.49 -2.53 -8.37
CA ILE A 37 3.94 -1.17 -8.56
C ILE A 37 4.48 -0.18 -7.52
N LEU A 38 4.90 -0.66 -6.34
CA LEU A 38 5.49 0.14 -5.29
C LEU A 38 7.01 0.07 -5.40
N GLY A 39 7.62 1.20 -5.74
CA GLY A 39 9.06 1.39 -5.81
C GLY A 39 9.58 2.33 -4.71
N ILE A 40 10.83 2.76 -4.87
CA ILE A 40 11.51 3.70 -4.00
C ILE A 40 11.96 4.91 -4.83
N ASP A 41 11.66 6.13 -4.38
CA ASP A 41 12.11 7.37 -5.02
C ASP A 41 13.60 7.66 -4.73
N ASP A 42 14.13 8.71 -5.36
CA ASP A 42 15.53 9.15 -5.18
C ASP A 42 15.84 9.59 -3.73
N GLN A 43 14.83 9.88 -2.93
CA GLN A 43 14.95 10.24 -1.51
C GLN A 43 14.83 9.02 -0.59
N GLY A 44 14.70 7.81 -1.15
CA GLY A 44 14.57 6.58 -0.38
C GLY A 44 13.15 6.32 0.14
N ARG A 45 12.12 6.99 -0.36
CA ARG A 45 10.74 6.84 0.14
C ARG A 45 9.89 6.01 -0.81
N ALA A 46 8.87 5.35 -0.25
CA ALA A 46 7.92 4.59 -1.04
C ALA A 46 7.25 5.49 -2.09
N SER A 47 7.22 5.04 -3.34
CA SER A 47 6.73 5.83 -4.47
C SER A 47 6.13 4.96 -5.57
N VAL A 48 5.14 5.51 -6.26
CA VAL A 48 4.51 4.94 -7.47
C VAL A 48 4.71 5.84 -8.69
N ALA A 49 5.57 6.86 -8.60
CA ALA A 49 5.73 7.89 -9.63
C ALA A 49 6.22 7.38 -11.00
N HIS A 50 6.70 6.14 -11.09
CA HIS A 50 7.09 5.49 -12.33
C HIS A 50 5.90 4.91 -13.11
N LEU A 51 4.68 5.00 -12.57
CA LEU A 51 3.43 4.56 -13.18
C LEU A 51 2.40 5.70 -13.17
N ASN A 52 1.50 5.68 -14.14
CA ASN A 52 0.32 6.55 -14.10
C ASN A 52 -0.87 5.87 -13.38
N THR A 53 -1.92 6.64 -13.09
CA THR A 53 -3.09 6.16 -12.35
C THR A 53 -3.80 4.98 -13.02
N GLU A 54 -3.91 4.97 -14.36
CA GLU A 54 -4.56 3.87 -15.09
C GLU A 54 -3.73 2.58 -14.99
N GLU A 55 -2.40 2.70 -15.05
CA GLU A 55 -1.49 1.58 -14.86
C GLU A 55 -1.58 1.00 -13.46
N ILE A 56 -1.64 1.86 -12.43
CA ILE A 56 -1.80 1.43 -11.02
C ILE A 56 -3.11 0.65 -10.87
N LEU A 57 -4.23 1.16 -11.40
CA LEU A 57 -5.52 0.48 -11.36
C LEU A 57 -5.53 -0.87 -12.09
N ARG A 58 -4.73 -1.02 -13.15
CA ARG A 58 -4.66 -2.23 -13.97
C ARG A 58 -3.67 -3.27 -13.43
N LEU A 59 -2.54 -2.83 -12.90
CA LEU A 59 -1.43 -3.68 -12.43
C LEU A 59 -1.54 -4.06 -10.95
N GLY A 60 -2.28 -3.26 -10.18
CA GLY A 60 -2.58 -3.54 -8.78
C GLY A 60 -3.23 -4.91 -8.61
N THR A 61 -2.75 -5.67 -7.63
CA THR A 61 -3.22 -7.05 -7.35
C THR A 61 -3.83 -7.19 -5.95
N GLU A 62 -3.84 -6.11 -5.16
CA GLU A 62 -4.54 -6.08 -3.87
C GLU A 62 -4.03 -7.14 -2.87
N CYS A 63 -2.76 -7.52 -2.98
CA CYS A 63 -2.16 -8.65 -2.24
C CYS A 63 -1.81 -8.37 -0.77
N LEU A 64 -1.87 -7.11 -0.32
CA LEU A 64 -1.53 -6.64 1.04
C LEU A 64 -0.08 -6.90 1.50
N ALA A 65 0.79 -7.48 0.67
CA ALA A 65 2.15 -7.84 1.04
C ALA A 65 3.00 -6.63 1.45
N CYS A 66 2.79 -5.47 0.81
CA CYS A 66 3.52 -4.24 1.12
C CYS A 66 3.18 -3.71 2.52
N GLU A 67 1.90 -3.73 2.93
CA GLU A 67 1.47 -3.32 4.28
C GLU A 67 2.05 -4.25 5.34
N LEU A 68 1.92 -5.57 5.13
CA LEU A 68 2.44 -6.55 6.07
C LEU A 68 3.96 -6.41 6.24
N ALA A 69 4.72 -6.32 5.14
CA ALA A 69 6.17 -6.18 5.18
C ALA A 69 6.60 -4.85 5.81
N CYS A 70 5.89 -3.75 5.53
CA CYS A 70 6.17 -2.47 6.17
C CYS A 70 5.93 -2.53 7.69
N ARG A 71 4.88 -3.24 8.13
CA ARG A 71 4.56 -3.40 9.55
C ARG A 71 5.54 -4.31 10.30
N THR A 72 5.96 -5.42 9.69
CA THR A 72 6.78 -6.44 10.38
C THR A 72 8.27 -6.18 10.25
N SER A 73 8.69 -5.52 9.18
CA SER A 73 10.11 -5.43 8.78
C SER A 73 10.51 -4.03 8.33
N GLY A 74 9.62 -3.04 8.43
CA GLY A 74 9.91 -1.63 8.20
C GLY A 74 9.33 -0.76 9.31
N ASN A 75 8.97 0.48 8.98
CA ASN A 75 8.54 1.48 9.96
C ASN A 75 7.01 1.61 10.12
N ASN A 76 6.23 0.59 9.71
CA ASN A 76 4.78 0.58 9.84
C ASN A 76 4.11 1.87 9.30
N ALA A 77 4.45 2.22 8.06
CA ALA A 77 4.06 3.46 7.40
C ALA A 77 2.88 3.31 6.44
N ILE A 78 2.49 2.08 6.11
CA ILE A 78 1.45 1.79 5.12
C ILE A 78 0.16 1.42 5.85
N THR A 79 -0.97 1.93 5.35
CA THR A 79 -2.32 1.54 5.75
C THR A 79 -3.14 1.32 4.50
N ILE A 80 -3.78 0.16 4.40
CA ILE A 80 -4.65 -0.20 3.29
C ILE A 80 -6.10 -0.18 3.76
N ASP A 81 -6.91 0.65 3.12
CA ASP A 81 -8.34 0.76 3.36
C ASP A 81 -9.12 -0.06 2.33
N ILE A 82 -9.89 -1.05 2.81
CA ILE A 82 -10.68 -1.96 1.97
C ILE A 82 -12.16 -1.76 2.34
N PRO A 83 -12.88 -0.86 1.65
CA PRO A 83 -14.28 -0.61 1.95
C PRO A 83 -15.16 -1.80 1.56
N ILE A 84 -15.82 -2.40 2.55
CA ILE A 84 -16.82 -3.46 2.33
C ILE A 84 -18.22 -2.83 2.35
N LYS A 85 -18.79 -2.65 1.17
CA LYS A 85 -20.14 -2.08 1.01
C LYS A 85 -21.17 -2.89 1.80
N GLY A 86 -21.90 -2.23 2.69
CA GLY A 86 -22.96 -2.83 3.50
C GLY A 86 -22.48 -3.57 4.76
N LEU A 87 -21.17 -3.57 5.06
CA LEU A 87 -20.66 -4.21 6.29
C LEU A 87 -21.20 -3.51 7.54
N ASP A 88 -21.18 -2.17 7.59
CA ASP A 88 -21.67 -1.42 8.76
C ASP A 88 -23.15 -1.72 9.05
N GLU A 89 -23.98 -1.71 8.00
CA GLU A 89 -25.41 -2.07 8.08
C GLU A 89 -25.60 -3.52 8.56
N TYR A 90 -24.75 -4.45 8.11
CA TYR A 90 -24.78 -5.85 8.55
C TYR A 90 -24.37 -5.99 10.02
N MET A 91 -23.33 -5.28 10.46
CA MET A 91 -22.84 -5.33 11.84
C MET A 91 -23.86 -4.75 12.84
N GLN A 92 -24.60 -3.71 12.46
CA GLN A 92 -25.70 -3.16 13.27
C GLN A 92 -26.82 -4.17 13.51
N LYS A 93 -27.10 -5.09 12.58
CA LYS A 93 -28.11 -6.16 12.76
C LYS A 93 -27.68 -7.26 13.73
N ARG A 94 -26.40 -7.31 14.12
CA ARG A 94 -25.80 -8.34 14.97
C ARG A 94 -25.53 -7.85 16.40
N GLN A 95 -25.75 -6.57 16.68
CA GLN A 95 -25.69 -5.97 18.03
C GLN A 95 -27.06 -6.09 18.72
#